data_AF-A0A2U8DYZ1-F1
#
_entry.id   AF-A0A2U8DYZ1-F1
#
_cell.length_a   1.000
_cell.length_b   1.000
_cell.length_c   1.000
_cell.angle_alpha   90.00
_cell.angle_beta   90.00
_cell.angle_gamma   90.00
#
_symmetry.space_group_name_H-M   'P 1'
#
loop_
_entity.id
_entity.type
_entity.pdbx_description
1 polymer ?
#
loop_
_entity_poly.entity_id
_entity_poly.type
_entity_poly.pdbx_seq_one_letter_code
_entity_poly.pdbx_strand_id
1 'polypeptide(L)'
;MIFAIIAYLVRKLPIYFGVHTIISILIYIIVNVLINKIPIDESISSILSGIILLSVCEWINLFVLNDCLKINIQVMMNHPMMKILYMMPSLILFICLVWLLYLFVFKNKREDSKNVFN
;
A
#
# COMPACT_ATOMS: atom_id res chain seq x y z
N MET A 1 -10.04 8.53 -9.46
CA MET A 1 -9.86 8.40 -10.93
C MET A 1 -8.63 9.13 -11.45
N ILE A 2 -8.40 10.42 -11.14
CA ILE A 2 -7.21 11.18 -11.59
C ILE A 2 -5.88 10.47 -11.29
N PHE A 3 -5.70 9.96 -10.07
CA PHE A 3 -4.46 9.28 -9.67
C PHE A 3 -4.19 8.01 -10.50
N ALA A 4 -5.22 7.23 -10.84
CA ALA A 4 -5.07 6.00 -11.60
C ALA A 4 -4.57 6.25 -13.03
N ILE A 5 -5.02 7.34 -13.65
CA ILE A 5 -4.58 7.76 -14.99
C ILE A 5 -3.10 8.13 -14.96
N ILE A 6 -2.70 8.94 -13.98
CA ILE A 6 -1.32 9.39 -13.85
C ILE A 6 -0.39 8.23 -13.51
N ALA A 7 -0.78 7.36 -12.57
CA ALA A 7 -0.02 6.16 -12.21
C ALA A 7 0.17 5.21 -13.40
N TYR A 8 -0.84 5.08 -14.27
CA TYR A 8 -0.73 4.28 -15.49
C TYR A 8 0.29 4.87 -16.48
N LEU A 9 0.32 6.21 -16.66
CA LEU A 9 1.33 6.87 -17.47
C LEU A 9 2.74 6.68 -16.90
N VAL A 10 2.92 6.83 -15.60
CA VAL A 10 4.21 6.65 -14.92
C VAL A 10 4.71 5.20 -15.06
N ARG A 11 3.81 4.21 -15.07
CA ARG A 11 4.15 2.79 -15.22
C ARG A 11 4.49 2.38 -16.66
N LYS A 12 4.03 3.16 -17.66
CA LYS A 12 4.42 3.00 -19.07
C LYS A 12 5.81 3.54 -19.37
N LEU A 13 6.36 4.38 -18.50
CA LEU A 13 7.74 4.82 -18.63
C LEU A 13 8.68 3.63 -18.30
N PRO A 14 9.62 3.28 -19.21
CA PRO A 14 10.53 2.15 -19.03
C PRO A 14 11.65 2.52 -18.04
N ILE A 15 11.29 2.70 -16.78
CA ILE A 15 12.21 3.04 -15.68
C ILE A 15 12.37 1.81 -14.78
N TYR A 16 13.54 1.69 -14.16
CA TYR A 16 13.84 0.66 -13.16
C TYR A 16 12.73 0.53 -12.10
N PHE A 17 12.49 -0.71 -11.69
CA PHE A 17 11.52 -1.07 -10.65
C PHE A 17 11.88 -0.32 -9.35
N GLY A 18 10.92 0.43 -8.77
CA GLY A 18 11.15 1.31 -7.61
C GLY A 18 11.10 2.81 -7.93
N VAL A 19 11.66 3.24 -9.08
CA VAL A 19 11.63 4.67 -9.44
C VAL A 19 10.22 5.13 -9.79
N HIS A 20 9.47 4.28 -10.51
CA HIS A 20 8.06 4.51 -10.77
C HIS A 20 7.25 4.64 -9.47
N THR A 21 7.63 3.92 -8.40
CA THR A 21 7.00 4.01 -7.08
C THR A 21 7.27 5.37 -6.47
N ILE A 22 8.53 5.83 -6.43
CA ILE A 22 8.91 7.15 -5.90
C ILE A 22 8.18 8.28 -6.63
N ILE A 23 8.14 8.23 -7.96
CA ILE A 23 7.40 9.21 -8.78
C ILE A 23 5.91 9.17 -8.45
N SER A 24 5.32 7.98 -8.32
CA SER A 24 3.91 7.82 -7.96
C SER A 24 3.60 8.40 -6.58
N ILE A 25 4.51 8.27 -5.61
CA ILE A 25 4.38 8.84 -4.26
C ILE A 25 4.33 10.37 -4.31
N LEU A 26 5.27 10.99 -5.04
CA LEU A 26 5.31 12.45 -5.19
C LEU A 26 4.02 12.98 -5.80
N ILE A 27 3.54 12.33 -6.85
CA ILE A 27 2.27 12.66 -7.50
C ILE A 27 1.10 12.47 -6.54
N TYR A 28 1.11 11.42 -5.72
CA TYR A 28 0.05 11.15 -4.75
C TYR A 28 0.00 12.22 -3.65
N ILE A 29 1.15 12.69 -3.17
CA ILE A 29 1.24 13.83 -2.23
C ILE A 29 0.61 15.08 -2.85
N ILE A 30 1.02 15.42 -4.09
CA ILE A 30 0.51 16.60 -4.81
C ILE A 30 -1.01 16.53 -4.99
N VAL A 31 -1.54 15.37 -5.38
CA VAL A 31 -2.98 15.14 -5.56
C VAL A 31 -3.72 15.27 -4.23
N ASN A 32 -3.20 14.74 -3.12
CA ASN A 32 -3.82 14.86 -1.80
C ASN A 32 -3.85 16.31 -1.30
N VAL A 33 -2.78 17.08 -1.51
CA VAL A 33 -2.73 18.49 -1.09
C VAL A 33 -3.68 19.34 -1.93
N LEU A 34 -3.74 19.12 -3.25
CA LEU A 34 -4.59 19.91 -4.15
C LEU A 34 -6.08 19.57 -4.02
N ILE A 35 -6.43 18.29 -3.95
CA ILE A 35 -7.84 17.84 -3.99
C ILE A 35 -8.41 17.71 -2.57
N ASN A 36 -7.70 17.02 -1.68
CA ASN A 36 -8.17 16.78 -0.32
C ASN A 36 -7.90 17.94 0.64
N LYS A 37 -7.11 18.94 0.23
CA LYS A 37 -6.70 20.09 1.08
C LYS A 37 -6.09 19.67 2.42
N ILE A 38 -5.52 18.48 2.49
CA ILE A 38 -4.79 17.99 3.66
C ILE A 38 -3.46 18.74 3.70
N PRO A 39 -3.03 19.24 4.87
CA PRO A 39 -1.74 19.91 4.98
C PRO A 39 -0.60 18.95 4.61
N ILE A 40 0.47 19.50 4.05
CA ILE A 40 1.53 18.72 3.38
C ILE A 40 2.18 17.73 4.36
N ASP A 41 2.39 18.14 5.60
CA ASP A 41 2.95 17.34 6.68
C ASP A 41 2.11 16.10 7.02
N GLU A 42 0.79 16.26 7.17
CA GLU A 42 -0.12 15.12 7.39
C GLU A 42 -0.19 14.20 6.16
N SER A 43 -0.21 14.77 4.97
CA SER A 43 -0.24 14.01 3.71
C SER A 43 1.00 13.12 3.58
N ILE A 44 2.19 13.66 3.84
CA ILE A 44 3.44 12.90 3.79
C ILE A 44 3.42 11.76 4.83
N SER A 45 3.06 12.04 6.08
CA SER A 45 3.03 11.04 7.15
C SER A 45 2.07 9.88 6.84
N SER A 46 0.87 10.22 6.36
CA SER A 46 -0.15 9.24 5.96
C SER A 46 0.31 8.36 4.80
N ILE A 47 0.89 8.95 3.76
CA ILE A 47 1.35 8.21 2.58
C ILE A 47 2.55 7.32 2.94
N LEU A 48 3.49 7.83 3.73
CA LEU A 48 4.69 7.11 4.14
C LEU A 48 4.32 5.87 4.98
N SER A 49 3.42 6.04 5.96
CA SER A 49 2.95 4.92 6.78
C SER A 49 2.23 3.84 5.94
N GLY A 50 1.38 4.25 4.99
CA GLY A 50 0.72 3.33 4.08
C GLY A 50 1.70 2.52 3.21
N ILE A 51 2.76 3.15 2.73
CA ILE A 51 3.76 2.50 1.88
C ILE A 51 4.65 1.56 2.67
N ILE A 52 5.03 1.93 3.89
CA ILE A 52 5.77 1.03 4.79
C ILE A 52 4.94 -0.22 5.04
N LEU A 53 3.66 -0.05 5.38
CA LEU A 53 2.76 -1.17 5.63
C LEU A 53 2.58 -2.06 4.39
N LEU A 54 2.38 -1.46 3.21
CA LEU A 54 2.27 -2.18 1.96
C LEU A 54 3.56 -2.94 1.61
N SER A 55 4.72 -2.31 1.82
CA SER A 55 6.02 -2.92 1.57
C SER A 55 6.24 -4.14 2.48
N VAL A 56 5.89 -4.03 3.77
CA VAL A 56 5.94 -5.16 4.70
C VAL A 56 5.01 -6.29 4.24
N CYS A 57 3.79 -5.96 3.77
CA CYS A 57 2.88 -6.97 3.23
C CYS A 57 3.42 -7.66 1.99
N GLU A 58 4.04 -6.92 1.07
CA GLU A 58 4.70 -7.49 -0.11
C GLU A 58 5.84 -8.42 0.28
N TRP A 59 6.66 -8.01 1.26
CA TRP A 59 7.76 -8.84 1.77
C TRP A 59 7.27 -10.13 2.42
N ILE A 60 6.27 -10.05 3.29
CA ILE A 60 5.65 -11.23 3.90
C ILE A 60 5.08 -12.14 2.81
N ASN A 61 4.39 -11.57 1.82
CA ASN A 61 3.82 -12.34 0.72
C ASN A 61 4.90 -13.04 -0.12
N LEU A 62 6.00 -12.36 -0.44
CA LEU A 62 7.14 -12.96 -1.14
C LEU A 62 7.80 -14.06 -0.32
N PHE A 63 7.94 -13.86 0.99
CA PHE A 63 8.47 -14.87 1.90
C PHE A 63 7.58 -16.12 1.94
N VAL A 64 6.27 -15.94 2.11
CA VAL A 64 5.29 -17.04 2.07
C VAL A 64 5.32 -17.74 0.71
N LEU A 65 5.44 -17.01 -0.39
CA LEU A 65 5.46 -17.60 -1.73
C LEU A 65 6.75 -18.42 -1.98
N ASN A 66 7.87 -17.95 -1.47
CA ASN A 66 9.17 -18.62 -1.58
C ASN A 66 9.23 -19.87 -0.68
N ASP A 67 8.84 -19.75 0.59
CA ASP A 67 8.96 -20.85 1.56
C ASP A 67 7.81 -21.87 1.46
N CYS A 68 6.57 -21.43 1.22
CA CYS A 68 5.41 -22.33 1.18
C CYS A 68 5.18 -22.94 -0.22
N LEU A 69 5.26 -22.12 -1.28
CA LEU A 69 5.00 -22.59 -2.65
C LEU A 69 6.27 -22.94 -3.45
N LYS A 70 7.48 -22.69 -2.91
CA LYS A 70 8.78 -22.95 -3.58
C LYS A 70 8.84 -22.38 -5.00
N ILE A 71 8.17 -21.26 -5.24
CA ILE A 71 8.14 -20.63 -6.56
C ILE A 71 9.47 -19.94 -6.79
N ASN A 72 10.12 -20.29 -7.91
CA ASN A 72 11.38 -19.63 -8.26
C ASN A 72 11.10 -18.15 -8.60
N ILE A 73 11.54 -17.28 -7.69
CA ILE A 73 11.38 -15.82 -7.77
C ILE A 73 11.97 -15.27 -9.09
N GLN A 74 13.02 -15.90 -9.64
CA GLN A 74 13.61 -15.51 -10.93
C GLN A 74 12.66 -15.75 -12.10
N VAL A 75 11.91 -16.86 -12.09
CA VAL A 75 10.93 -17.17 -13.14
C VAL A 75 9.73 -16.21 -13.04
N MET A 76 9.33 -15.85 -11.81
CA MET A 76 8.29 -14.85 -11.58
C MET A 76 8.71 -13.45 -12.06
N MET A 77 9.97 -13.06 -11.87
CA MET A 77 10.47 -11.76 -12.33
C MET A 77 10.56 -11.66 -13.86
N ASN A 78 10.81 -12.78 -14.56
CA ASN A 78 10.86 -12.81 -16.02
C ASN A 78 9.47 -12.73 -16.69
N HIS A 79 8.40 -13.14 -15.99
CA HIS A 79 7.04 -13.06 -16.51
C HIS A 79 6.21 -11.98 -15.79
N PRO A 80 5.97 -10.80 -16.42
CA PRO A 80 5.27 -9.69 -15.78
C PRO A 80 3.83 -10.05 -15.35
N MET A 81 3.17 -10.95 -16.07
CA MET A 81 1.82 -11.41 -15.76
C MET A 81 1.79 -12.25 -14.47
N MET A 82 2.77 -13.16 -14.31
CA MET A 82 2.91 -13.97 -13.10
C MET A 82 3.20 -13.10 -11.89
N LYS A 83 4.10 -12.11 -12.04
CA LYS A 83 4.41 -11.14 -10.98
C LYS A 83 3.17 -10.44 -10.44
N ILE A 84 2.26 -10.01 -11.32
CA ILE A 84 1.02 -9.34 -10.90
C ILE A 84 0.12 -10.32 -10.14
N LEU A 85 -0.07 -11.53 -10.66
CA LEU A 85 -0.96 -12.54 -10.06
C LEU A 85 -0.48 -12.94 -8.65
N TYR A 86 0.83 -13.10 -8.47
CA TYR A 86 1.42 -13.43 -7.17
C TYR A 86 1.54 -12.23 -6.22
N MET A 87 1.52 -11.00 -6.71
CA MET A 87 1.43 -9.80 -5.86
C MET A 87 -0.01 -9.47 -5.42
N MET A 88 -1.05 -9.89 -6.15
CA MET A 88 -2.44 -9.68 -5.73
C MET A 88 -2.77 -10.13 -4.30
N PRO A 89 -2.32 -11.30 -3.79
CA PRO A 89 -2.56 -11.69 -2.40
C PRO A 89 -1.98 -10.71 -1.37
N SER A 90 -0.89 -10.00 -1.68
CA SER A 90 -0.34 -8.96 -0.77
C SER A 90 -1.30 -7.78 -0.57
N LEU A 91 -2.07 -7.40 -1.60
CA LEU A 91 -3.08 -6.34 -1.49
C LEU A 91 -4.25 -6.78 -0.61
N ILE A 92 -4.62 -8.05 -0.67
CA ILE A 92 -5.67 -8.63 0.18
C ILE A 92 -5.21 -8.62 1.64
N LEU A 93 -3.96 -9.03 1.91
CA LEU A 93 -3.37 -8.94 3.26
C LEU A 93 -3.33 -7.50 3.78
N PHE A 94 -2.97 -6.55 2.91
CA PHE A 94 -2.97 -5.13 3.26
C PHE A 94 -4.37 -4.64 3.64
N ILE A 95 -5.41 -4.98 2.86
CA ILE A 95 -6.81 -4.64 3.16
C ILE A 95 -7.23 -5.27 4.50
N CYS A 96 -6.90 -6.53 4.74
CA CYS A 96 -7.19 -7.21 6.01
C CYS A 96 -6.51 -6.52 7.20
N LEU A 97 -5.24 -6.11 7.06
CA LEU A 97 -4.50 -5.38 8.10
C LEU A 97 -5.13 -4.02 8.39
N VAL A 98 -5.43 -3.25 7.35
CA VAL A 98 -6.09 -1.93 7.50
C VAL A 98 -7.47 -2.09 8.14
N TRP A 99 -8.24 -3.11 7.75
CA TRP A 99 -9.53 -3.41 8.38
C TRP A 99 -9.35 -3.75 9.87
N LEU A 100 -8.39 -4.61 10.21
CA LEU A 100 -8.10 -5.00 11.58
C LEU A 100 -7.73 -3.77 12.44
N LEU A 101 -6.85 -2.91 11.93
CA LEU A 101 -6.47 -1.65 12.57
C LEU A 101 -7.68 -0.74 12.77
N TYR A 102 -8.52 -0.60 11.75
CA TYR A 102 -9.75 0.18 11.84
C TYR A 102 -10.68 -0.34 12.93
N LEU A 103 -10.94 -1.65 12.98
CA LEU A 103 -11.76 -2.27 14.02
C LEU A 103 -11.17 -2.05 15.42
N PHE A 104 -9.84 -2.18 15.57
CA PHE A 104 -9.17 -1.99 16.85
C PHE A 104 -9.28 -0.55 17.35
N VAL A 105 -9.02 0.43 16.48
CA VAL A 105 -9.14 1.87 16.79
C VAL A 105 -10.59 2.25 17.10
N PHE A 106 -11.56 1.71 16.35
CA PHE A 106 -12.98 1.98 16.58
C PHE A 106 -13.50 1.34 17.88
N LYS A 107 -12.95 0.17 18.25
CA LYS A 107 -13.25 -0.49 19.52
C LYS A 107 -12.74 0.35 20.70
N ASN A 108 -11.54 0.91 20.61
CA ASN A 108 -10.94 1.72 21.67
C ASN A 108 -11.70 3.05 21.90
N LYS A 109 -12.20 3.70 20.83
CA LYS A 109 -13.05 4.91 20.95
C LYS A 109 -14.39 4.64 21.66
N ARG A 110 -14.93 3.41 21.58
CA ARG A 110 -16.15 3.03 22.31
C ARG A 110 -15.90 2.77 23.80
N GLU A 111 -14.70 2.40 24.19
CA GLU A 111 -14.33 2.21 25.61
C GLU A 111 -14.06 3.56 26.31
N ASP A 112 -13.41 4.52 25.64
CA ASP A 112 -13.27 5.89 26.16
C ASP A 112 -14.63 6.57 26.41
N SER A 113 -15.59 6.42 25.49
CA SER A 113 -16.95 6.96 25.67
C SER A 113 -17.73 6.30 26.80
N LYS A 114 -17.39 5.09 27.25
CA LYS A 114 -18.07 4.41 28.36
C LYS A 114 -17.47 4.78 29.72
N ASN A 115 -16.18 5.09 29.77
CA ASN A 115 -15.49 5.49 31.00
C ASN A 115 -15.76 6.94 31.41
N VAL A 116 -16.28 7.79 30.51
CA VAL A 116 -16.67 9.18 30.85
C VAL A 116 -18.08 9.26 31.49
N PHE A 117 -18.89 8.20 31.38
CA PHE A 117 -20.26 8.15 31.91
C PHE A 117 -20.43 7.24 33.13
N ASN A 118 -19.35 6.81 33.78
CA ASN A 118 -19.35 5.97 34.97
C ASN A 118 -18.46 6.59 36.06
#